data_AF-A0A7C5ABR4-F1
#
_entry.id   AF-A0A7C5ABR4-F1
#
_cell.length_a   1.000
_cell.length_b   1.000
_cell.length_c   1.000
_cell.angle_alpha   90.00
_cell.angle_beta   90.00
_cell.angle_gamma   90.00
#
_symmetry.space_group_name_H-M   'P 1'
#
loop_
_entity.id
_entity.type
_entity.pdbx_description
1 polymer ?
#
loop_
_entity_poly.entity_id
_entity_poly.type
_entity_poly.pdbx_seq_one_letter_code
_entity_poly.pdbx_strand_id
1 'polypeptide(L)'
;MESGIEEVQPRGRNGLGIAGFVLSITCCLAIPGTILSLIALRRSPKIFAILGLIIGLPLASIQLTLAVKQDQTGYIFGEKAGQYIEGAWDSVMVNTQSATFRETHGGRYPQTVDELTDLEERYKTDPWGRPYGLELVRMKEKPELISLRLISKGPDGIADTADDVAWPPKDDEQFEPVPPEEIQKETKTKPEGK
;
A
#
# COMPACT_ATOMS: atom_id res chain seq x y z
N MET A 1 -35.87 45.26 -62.16
CA MET A 1 -35.89 44.10 -61.25
C MET A 1 -34.45 43.79 -60.91
N GLU A 2 -33.92 44.45 -59.90
CA GLU A 2 -32.57 44.20 -59.39
C GLU A 2 -32.65 43.08 -58.36
N SER A 3 -32.05 41.94 -58.70
CA SER A 3 -31.83 40.85 -57.75
C SER A 3 -30.75 41.28 -56.77
N GLY A 4 -31.16 41.76 -55.60
CA GLY A 4 -30.26 41.99 -54.47
C GLY A 4 -29.65 40.67 -54.02
N ILE A 5 -28.37 40.48 -54.33
CA ILE A 5 -27.58 39.38 -53.76
C ILE A 5 -27.36 39.77 -52.29
N GLU A 6 -28.13 39.16 -51.40
CA GLU A 6 -27.89 39.23 -49.96
C GLU A 6 -26.49 38.70 -49.70
N GLU A 7 -25.57 39.62 -49.38
CA GLU A 7 -24.22 39.28 -48.97
C GLU A 7 -24.32 38.51 -47.64
N VAL A 8 -24.20 37.19 -47.71
CA VAL A 8 -24.22 36.31 -46.55
C VAL A 8 -22.99 36.63 -45.71
N GLN A 9 -23.15 37.50 -44.72
CA GLN A 9 -22.08 37.81 -43.78
C GLN A 9 -21.58 36.51 -43.12
N PRO A 10 -20.26 36.27 -43.11
CA PRO A 10 -19.70 35.06 -42.53
C PRO A 10 -20.03 35.03 -41.04
N ARG A 11 -20.99 34.17 -40.66
CA ARG A 11 -21.36 33.94 -39.26
C ARG A 11 -20.09 33.60 -38.48
N GLY A 12 -19.79 34.40 -37.46
CA GLY A 12 -18.61 34.26 -36.62
C GLY A 12 -18.39 32.82 -36.18
N ARG A 13 -17.22 32.27 -36.52
CA ARG A 13 -16.89 30.85 -36.31
C ARG A 13 -16.67 30.62 -34.80
N ASN A 14 -17.50 29.78 -34.17
CA ASN A 14 -17.39 29.42 -32.76
C ASN A 14 -16.20 28.47 -32.51
N GLY A 15 -14.97 28.99 -32.54
CA GLY A 15 -13.74 28.21 -32.36
C GLY A 15 -13.71 27.42 -31.04
N LEU A 16 -14.33 27.95 -29.98
CA LEU A 16 -14.40 27.29 -28.67
C LEU A 16 -15.21 25.99 -28.68
N GLY A 17 -16.32 25.96 -29.44
CA GLY A 17 -17.17 24.77 -29.55
C GLY A 17 -16.52 23.65 -30.36
N ILE A 18 -15.77 24.01 -31.41
CA ILE A 18 -14.98 23.06 -32.21
C ILE A 18 -13.84 22.48 -31.36
N ALA A 19 -13.13 23.33 -30.60
CA ALA A 19 -12.07 22.88 -29.70
C ALA A 19 -12.60 21.92 -28.63
N GLY A 20 -13.75 22.25 -27.99
CA GLY A 20 -14.39 21.36 -27.02
C GLY A 20 -14.80 20.00 -27.61
N PHE A 21 -15.32 19.98 -28.83
CA PHE A 21 -15.69 18.75 -29.53
C PHE A 21 -14.46 17.88 -29.88
N VAL A 22 -13.41 18.47 -30.45
CA VAL A 22 -12.18 17.74 -30.79
C VAL A 22 -11.48 17.20 -29.53
N LEU A 23 -11.45 18.00 -28.46
CA LEU A 23 -10.92 17.56 -27.17
C LEU A 23 -11.74 16.43 -26.55
N SER A 24 -13.07 16.43 -26.72
CA SER A 24 -13.94 15.37 -26.22
C SER A 24 -13.78 14.05 -26.97
N ILE A 25 -13.46 14.09 -28.28
CA ILE A 25 -13.13 12.90 -29.08
C ILE A 25 -11.75 12.33 -28.70
N THR A 26 -10.84 13.22 -28.29
CA THR A 26 -9.52 12.80 -27.83
C THR A 26 -9.68 12.21 -26.43
N CYS A 27 -9.92 10.90 -26.33
CA CYS A 27 -10.36 10.16 -25.13
C CYS A 27 -9.59 10.43 -23.83
N CYS A 28 -8.42 11.08 -23.84
CA CYS A 28 -7.66 11.47 -22.64
C CYS A 28 -8.07 12.85 -22.07
N LEU A 29 -8.80 13.66 -22.84
CA LEU A 29 -9.16 15.04 -22.51
C LEU A 29 -10.68 15.23 -22.42
N ALA A 30 -11.43 14.14 -22.19
CA ALA A 30 -12.89 14.16 -22.08
C ALA A 30 -13.37 15.12 -20.98
N ILE A 31 -12.69 15.19 -19.83
CA ILE A 31 -13.05 16.11 -18.74
C ILE A 31 -12.84 17.59 -19.16
N PRO A 32 -11.64 18.04 -19.58
CA PRO A 32 -11.45 19.38 -20.14
C PRO A 32 -12.37 19.71 -21.33
N GLY A 33 -12.58 18.75 -22.23
CA GLY A 33 -13.45 18.88 -23.40
C GLY A 33 -14.92 19.08 -23.04
N THR A 34 -15.40 18.40 -22.00
CA THR A 34 -16.76 18.57 -21.47
C THR A 34 -16.92 19.95 -20.82
N ILE A 35 -15.93 20.43 -20.06
CA ILE A 35 -15.93 21.76 -19.45
C ILE A 35 -15.96 22.86 -20.53
N LEU A 36 -15.14 22.74 -21.57
CA LEU A 36 -15.13 23.69 -22.69
C LEU A 36 -16.44 23.66 -23.48
N SER A 37 -17.03 22.48 -23.69
CA SER A 37 -18.35 22.32 -24.29
C SER A 37 -19.45 23.00 -23.45
N LEU A 38 -19.41 22.86 -22.13
CA LEU A 38 -20.30 23.56 -21.18
C LEU A 38 -20.20 25.09 -21.29
N ILE A 39 -18.97 25.63 -21.37
CA ILE A 39 -18.74 27.07 -21.52
C ILE A 39 -19.21 27.56 -22.90
N ALA A 40 -18.98 26.77 -23.95
CA ALA A 40 -19.35 27.09 -25.32
C ALA A 40 -20.86 27.15 -25.57
N LEU A 41 -21.69 26.47 -24.75
CA LEU A 41 -23.16 26.56 -24.83
C LEU A 41 -23.72 27.99 -24.68
N ARG A 42 -22.93 28.90 -24.09
CA ARG A 42 -23.29 30.32 -23.94
C ARG A 42 -23.17 31.13 -25.25
N ARG A 43 -22.58 30.58 -26.32
CA ARG A 43 -22.37 31.27 -27.60
C ARG A 43 -23.03 30.53 -28.78
N SER A 44 -23.62 31.27 -29.70
CA SER A 44 -24.18 30.72 -30.95
C SER A 44 -23.10 30.68 -32.04
N PRO A 45 -23.01 29.61 -32.88
CA PRO A 45 -23.86 28.42 -32.96
C PRO A 45 -23.57 27.34 -31.89
N LYS A 46 -24.64 26.73 -31.36
CA LYS A 46 -24.62 25.80 -30.20
C LYS A 46 -24.40 24.32 -30.56
N ILE A 47 -24.52 23.95 -31.83
CA ILE A 47 -24.58 22.53 -32.27
C ILE A 47 -23.33 21.75 -31.85
N PHE A 48 -22.14 22.32 -32.08
CA PHE A 48 -20.87 21.66 -31.72
C PHE A 48 -20.68 21.51 -30.20
N ALA A 49 -21.18 22.47 -29.41
CA ALA A 49 -21.13 22.39 -27.95
C ALA A 49 -22.05 21.28 -27.40
N ILE A 50 -23.23 21.10 -28.00
CA ILE A 50 -24.15 20.02 -27.63
C ILE A 50 -23.56 18.65 -27.97
N LEU A 51 -23.00 18.49 -29.17
CA LEU A 51 -22.36 17.22 -29.59
C LEU A 51 -21.16 16.87 -28.71
N GLY A 52 -20.30 17.85 -28.40
CA GLY A 52 -19.17 17.66 -27.48
C GLY A 52 -19.62 17.24 -26.08
N LEU A 53 -20.75 17.75 -25.60
CA LEU A 53 -21.29 17.38 -24.30
C LEU A 53 -21.91 15.97 -24.29
N ILE A 54 -22.65 15.59 -25.34
CA ILE A 54 -23.25 14.25 -25.48
C ILE A 54 -22.16 13.16 -25.49
N ILE A 55 -21.04 13.40 -26.18
CA ILE A 55 -19.92 12.45 -26.26
C ILE A 55 -19.01 12.55 -25.03
N GLY A 56 -18.76 13.76 -24.55
CA GLY A 56 -17.83 14.01 -23.45
C GLY A 56 -18.32 13.49 -22.10
N LEU A 57 -19.63 13.55 -21.83
CA LEU A 57 -20.18 13.20 -20.51
C LEU A 57 -20.04 11.70 -20.17
N PRO A 58 -20.35 10.75 -21.08
CA PRO A 58 -20.08 9.32 -20.85
C PRO A 58 -18.58 9.00 -20.75
N LEU A 59 -17.73 9.65 -21.56
CA LEU A 59 -16.28 9.43 -21.49
C LEU A 59 -15.69 9.96 -20.19
N ALA A 60 -16.15 11.14 -19.73
CA ALA A 60 -15.75 11.72 -18.46
C ALA A 60 -16.21 10.86 -17.27
N SER A 61 -17.41 10.27 -17.33
CA SER A 61 -17.90 9.38 -16.26
C SER A 61 -17.11 8.07 -16.19
N ILE A 62 -16.72 7.50 -17.33
CA ILE A 62 -15.83 6.32 -17.38
C ILE A 62 -14.46 6.67 -16.81
N GLN A 63 -13.84 7.78 -17.23
CA GLN A 63 -12.56 8.22 -16.70
C GLN A 63 -12.60 8.45 -15.18
N LEU A 64 -13.64 9.11 -14.68
CA LEU A 64 -13.81 9.36 -13.25
C LEU A 64 -13.96 8.05 -12.47
N THR A 65 -14.73 7.10 -13.01
CA THR A 65 -14.89 5.77 -12.40
C THR A 65 -13.56 5.01 -12.35
N LEU A 66 -12.76 5.07 -13.42
CA LEU A 66 -11.44 4.45 -13.47
C LEU A 66 -10.46 5.11 -12.49
N ALA A 67 -10.47 6.45 -12.41
CA ALA A 67 -9.64 7.20 -11.48
C ALA A 67 -9.98 6.85 -10.02
N VAL A 68 -11.26 6.81 -9.66
CA VAL A 68 -11.72 6.41 -8.31
C VAL A 68 -11.32 4.97 -7.99
N LYS A 69 -11.44 4.05 -8.95
CA LYS A 69 -11.00 2.65 -8.74
C LYS A 69 -9.48 2.53 -8.57
N GLN A 70 -8.70 3.29 -9.35
CA GLN A 70 -7.25 3.31 -9.23
C GLN A 70 -6.81 3.89 -7.89
N ASP A 71 -7.46 4.97 -7.44
CA ASP A 71 -7.19 5.58 -6.14
C ASP A 71 -7.46 4.60 -4.99
N GLN A 72 -8.63 3.95 -4.98
CA GLN A 72 -8.97 2.92 -3.99
C GLN A 72 -7.99 1.75 -3.97
N THR A 73 -7.52 1.32 -5.15
CA THR A 73 -6.53 0.25 -5.26
C THR A 73 -5.19 0.72 -4.69
N GLY A 74 -4.75 1.94 -5.04
CA GLY A 74 -3.52 2.54 -4.55
C GLY A 74 -3.48 2.69 -3.02
N TYR A 75 -4.57 3.12 -2.40
CA TYR A 75 -4.66 3.20 -0.93
C TYR A 75 -4.54 1.84 -0.26
N ILE A 76 -5.26 0.83 -0.74
CA ILE A 76 -5.23 -0.52 -0.13
C ILE A 76 -3.85 -1.18 -0.27
N PHE A 77 -3.21 -1.06 -1.43
CA PHE A 77 -1.86 -1.58 -1.63
C PHE A 77 -0.82 -0.77 -0.86
N GLY A 78 -0.99 0.55 -0.76
CA GLY A 78 -0.10 1.44 -0.02
C GLY A 78 -0.12 1.17 1.49
N GLU A 79 -1.29 0.98 2.09
CA GLU A 79 -1.42 0.67 3.52
C GLU A 79 -0.79 -0.68 3.85
N LYS A 80 -1.08 -1.72 3.07
CA LYS A 80 -0.49 -3.06 3.27
C LYS A 80 1.03 -3.06 3.08
N ALA A 81 1.54 -2.35 2.07
CA ALA A 81 2.97 -2.21 1.86
C ALA A 81 3.64 -1.44 2.99
N GLY A 82 3.01 -0.37 3.48
CA GLY A 82 3.48 0.40 4.63
C GLY A 82 3.63 -0.45 5.88
N GLN A 83 2.58 -1.21 6.21
CA GLN A 83 2.59 -2.15 7.35
C GLN A 83 3.70 -3.20 7.23
N TYR A 84 3.95 -3.71 6.02
CA TYR A 84 5.01 -4.69 5.80
C TYR A 84 6.41 -4.11 5.98
N ILE A 85 6.63 -2.88 5.50
CA ILE A 85 7.91 -2.16 5.64
C ILE A 85 8.17 -1.81 7.11
N GLU A 86 7.14 -1.33 7.82
CA GLU A 86 7.22 -1.02 9.25
C GLU A 86 7.55 -2.27 10.05
N GLY A 87 6.81 -3.37 9.89
CA GLY A 87 7.08 -4.62 10.60
C GLY A 87 8.45 -5.24 10.26
N ALA A 88 8.97 -5.04 9.05
CA ALA A 88 10.33 -5.45 8.71
C ALA A 88 11.39 -4.64 9.48
N TRP A 89 11.18 -3.33 9.63
CA TRP A 89 12.06 -2.48 10.43
C TRP A 89 11.99 -2.84 11.92
N ASP A 90 10.79 -3.11 12.43
CA ASP A 90 10.57 -3.51 13.81
C ASP A 90 11.24 -4.86 14.10
N SER A 91 11.17 -5.81 13.18
CA SER A 91 11.87 -7.10 13.28
C SER A 91 13.39 -6.93 13.39
N VAL A 92 13.99 -5.97 12.66
CA VAL A 92 15.42 -5.66 12.78
C VAL A 92 15.75 -5.10 14.17
N MET A 93 14.93 -4.18 14.69
CA MET A 93 15.13 -3.58 16.01
C MET A 93 14.97 -4.61 17.13
N VAL A 94 13.93 -5.46 17.05
CA VAL A 94 13.68 -6.56 18.01
C VAL A 94 14.81 -7.57 17.97
N ASN A 95 15.28 -8.00 16.80
CA ASN A 95 16.40 -8.94 16.70
C ASN A 95 17.70 -8.35 17.28
N THR A 96 17.96 -7.07 17.02
CA THR A 96 19.14 -6.38 17.57
C THR A 96 19.09 -6.34 19.10
N GLN A 97 17.95 -5.94 19.68
CA GLN A 97 17.79 -5.92 21.14
C GLN A 97 17.76 -7.32 21.76
N SER A 98 17.25 -8.32 21.03
CA SER A 98 17.28 -9.72 21.47
C SER A 98 18.70 -10.26 21.55
N ALA A 99 19.61 -9.83 20.67
CA ALA A 99 21.03 -10.19 20.75
C ALA A 99 21.67 -9.60 22.02
N THR A 100 21.45 -8.33 22.32
CA THR A 100 21.91 -7.69 23.56
C THR A 100 21.31 -8.34 24.81
N PHE A 101 20.02 -8.68 24.77
CA PHE A 101 19.35 -9.42 25.83
C PHE A 101 20.04 -10.76 26.08
N ARG A 102 20.34 -11.50 25.01
CA ARG A 102 21.01 -12.81 25.08
C ARG A 102 22.39 -12.71 25.71
N GLU A 103 23.16 -11.68 25.40
CA GLU A 103 24.48 -11.45 25.97
C GLU A 103 24.43 -11.16 27.47
N THR A 104 23.45 -10.34 27.90
CA THR A 104 23.28 -9.93 29.30
C THR A 104 22.59 -10.98 30.17
N HIS A 105 21.77 -11.86 29.57
CA HIS A 105 20.98 -12.87 30.26
C HIS A 105 21.53 -14.30 30.06
N GLY A 106 22.86 -14.43 29.97
CA GLY A 106 23.52 -15.74 30.02
C GLY A 106 23.23 -16.66 28.84
N GLY A 107 22.87 -16.12 27.68
CA GLY A 107 22.56 -16.91 26.48
C GLY A 107 21.07 -17.17 26.26
N ARG A 108 20.19 -16.70 27.15
CA ARG A 108 18.74 -16.91 27.02
C ARG A 108 18.10 -15.94 26.01
N TYR A 109 17.18 -16.43 25.19
CA TYR A 109 16.33 -15.58 24.35
C TYR A 109 15.12 -15.03 25.11
N PRO A 110 14.64 -13.82 24.78
CA PRO A 110 13.39 -13.30 25.33
C PRO A 110 12.22 -14.21 24.94
N GLN A 111 11.27 -14.45 25.85
CA GLN A 111 10.05 -15.22 25.54
C GLN A 111 8.91 -14.28 25.10
N THR A 112 8.97 -13.02 25.52
CA THR A 112 8.01 -11.98 25.17
C THR A 112 8.76 -10.70 24.81
N VAL A 113 8.13 -9.84 23.99
CA VAL A 113 8.72 -8.56 23.60
C VAL A 113 8.88 -7.60 24.78
N ASP A 114 8.09 -7.79 25.84
CA ASP A 114 8.14 -6.99 27.08
C ASP A 114 9.43 -7.21 27.89
N GLU A 115 10.12 -8.35 27.71
CA GLU A 115 11.42 -8.61 28.33
C GLU A 115 12.53 -7.72 27.76
N LEU A 116 12.32 -7.13 26.58
CA LEU A 116 13.25 -6.18 25.95
C LEU A 116 13.03 -4.78 26.52
N THR A 117 13.49 -4.54 27.75
CA THR A 117 13.24 -3.29 28.47
C THR A 117 13.83 -2.05 27.79
N ASP A 118 14.93 -2.22 27.06
CA ASP A 118 15.63 -1.13 26.35
C ASP A 118 15.04 -0.85 24.95
N LEU A 119 14.09 -1.66 24.50
CA LEU A 119 13.39 -1.46 23.23
C LEU A 119 12.31 -0.37 23.40
N GLU A 120 12.28 0.62 22.49
CA GLU A 120 11.22 1.64 22.49
C GLU A 120 9.84 1.02 22.30
N GLU A 121 8.84 1.55 22.99
CA GLU A 121 7.48 0.97 23.03
C GLU A 121 6.85 0.79 21.65
N ARG A 122 7.12 1.71 20.72
CA ARG A 122 6.61 1.62 19.34
C ARG A 122 7.05 0.35 18.59
N TYR A 123 8.16 -0.25 18.98
CA TYR A 123 8.68 -1.47 18.37
C TYR A 123 8.17 -2.75 19.05
N LYS A 124 7.43 -2.61 20.15
CA LYS A 124 6.82 -3.73 20.89
C LYS A 124 5.42 -4.05 20.40
N THR A 125 4.75 -3.07 19.80
CA THR A 125 3.38 -3.19 19.31
C THR A 125 3.33 -3.21 17.80
N ASP A 126 2.49 -4.07 17.24
CA ASP A 126 2.20 -4.10 15.81
C ASP A 126 1.36 -2.89 15.35
N PRO A 127 1.19 -2.68 14.03
CA PRO A 127 0.39 -1.57 13.49
C PRO A 127 -1.08 -1.54 13.94
N TRP A 128 -1.57 -2.63 14.54
CA TRP A 128 -2.91 -2.75 15.09
C TRP A 128 -2.93 -2.57 16.62
N GLY A 129 -1.82 -2.13 17.22
CA GLY A 129 -1.70 -1.78 18.63
C GLY A 129 -1.59 -2.98 19.58
N ARG A 130 -1.22 -4.16 19.07
CA ARG A 130 -1.09 -5.39 19.88
C ARG A 130 0.37 -5.77 20.04
N PRO A 131 0.77 -6.34 21.18
CA PRO A 131 2.14 -6.77 21.37
C PRO A 131 2.52 -7.86 20.36
N TYR A 132 3.72 -7.74 19.78
CA TYR A 132 4.27 -8.75 18.89
C TYR A 132 4.51 -10.08 19.61
N GLY A 133 4.23 -11.18 18.90
CA GLY A 133 4.69 -12.52 19.27
C GLY A 133 6.14 -12.76 18.82
N LEU A 134 6.84 -13.63 19.55
CA LEU A 134 8.20 -14.04 19.22
C LEU A 134 8.24 -15.54 18.99
N GLU A 135 8.89 -15.97 17.90
CA GLU A 135 9.14 -17.37 17.59
C GLU A 135 10.62 -17.56 17.29
N LEU A 136 11.27 -18.57 17.89
CA LEU A 136 12.64 -18.91 17.54
C LEU A 136 12.65 -19.77 16.28
N VAL A 137 13.42 -19.34 15.29
CA VAL A 137 13.59 -20.02 14.01
C VAL A 137 15.07 -20.25 13.74
N ARG A 138 15.39 -21.28 12.96
CA ARG A 138 16.75 -21.51 12.45
C ARG A 138 16.74 -21.60 10.94
N MET A 139 17.85 -21.20 10.32
CA MET A 139 18.02 -21.36 8.89
C MET A 139 18.37 -22.81 8.56
N LYS A 140 17.72 -23.41 7.56
CA LYS A 140 18.02 -24.77 7.10
C LYS A 140 19.47 -24.93 6.65
N GLU A 141 20.02 -23.90 5.99
CA GLU A 141 21.42 -23.91 5.53
C GLU A 141 22.44 -23.73 6.66
N LYS A 142 22.01 -23.16 7.79
CA LYS A 142 22.85 -22.84 8.96
C LYS A 142 22.09 -23.14 10.25
N PRO A 143 21.85 -24.43 10.57
CA PRO A 143 20.99 -24.84 11.67
C PRO A 143 21.50 -24.41 13.04
N GLU A 144 22.79 -24.09 13.16
CA GLU A 144 23.42 -23.52 14.35
C GLU A 144 23.04 -22.06 14.62
N LEU A 145 22.53 -21.35 13.62
CA LEU A 145 22.10 -19.96 13.74
C LEU A 145 20.60 -19.90 14.06
N ILE A 146 20.30 -19.63 15.33
CA ILE A 146 18.95 -19.32 15.79
C ILE A 146 18.72 -17.82 15.67
N SER A 147 17.62 -17.46 15.03
CA SER A 147 17.10 -16.11 14.87
C SER A 147 15.71 -15.99 15.49
N LEU A 148 15.24 -14.76 15.69
CA LEU A 148 13.93 -14.50 16.24
C LEU A 148 13.01 -13.98 15.13
N ARG A 149 11.92 -14.71 14.89
CA ARG A 149 10.84 -14.32 14.00
C ARG A 149 9.83 -13.51 14.80
N LEU A 150 9.53 -12.32 14.30
CA LEU A 150 8.51 -11.44 14.84
C LEU A 150 7.15 -11.79 14.23
N ILE A 151 6.09 -11.92 15.02
CA ILE A 151 4.74 -12.30 14.56
C ILE A 151 3.71 -11.26 15.01
N SER A 152 2.97 -10.68 14.06
CA SER A 152 1.75 -9.91 14.34
C SER A 152 0.51 -10.78 14.08
N LYS A 153 -0.52 -10.59 14.90
CA LYS A 153 -1.85 -11.24 14.75
C LYS A 153 -2.76 -10.52 13.75
N GLY A 154 -2.21 -9.61 12.95
CA GLY A 154 -2.96 -8.92 11.92
C GLY A 154 -4.15 -8.08 12.43
N PRO A 155 -5.09 -7.72 11.54
CA PRO A 155 -6.28 -6.97 11.92
C PRO A 155 -7.22 -7.69 12.89
N ASP A 156 -7.38 -9.02 12.76
CA ASP A 156 -8.33 -9.79 13.56
C ASP A 156 -7.89 -9.98 15.02
N GLY A 157 -6.57 -9.93 15.28
CA GLY A 157 -6.00 -10.10 16.61
C GLY A 157 -6.03 -11.54 17.12
N ILE A 158 -6.30 -12.51 16.25
CA ILE A 158 -6.38 -13.93 16.58
C ILE A 158 -5.09 -14.58 16.05
N ALA A 159 -4.43 -15.36 16.90
CA ALA A 159 -3.20 -16.05 16.48
C ALA A 159 -3.53 -17.23 15.55
N ASP A 160 -2.56 -17.59 14.70
CA ASP A 160 -2.62 -18.73 13.78
C ASP A 160 -3.78 -18.65 12.77
N THR A 161 -4.12 -17.42 12.36
CA THR A 161 -5.06 -17.16 11.26
C THR A 161 -4.32 -16.76 10.00
N ALA A 162 -5.05 -16.65 8.89
CA ALA A 162 -4.50 -16.18 7.61
C ALA A 162 -4.09 -14.69 7.64
N ASP A 163 -4.50 -13.96 8.68
CA ASP A 163 -4.17 -12.55 8.87
C ASP A 163 -2.84 -12.36 9.63
N ASP A 164 -2.26 -13.43 10.17
CA ASP A 164 -0.93 -13.39 10.81
C ASP A 164 0.13 -12.92 9.80
N VAL A 165 0.97 -11.98 10.23
CA VAL A 165 2.13 -11.53 9.46
C VAL A 165 3.39 -11.81 10.25
N ALA A 166 4.40 -12.37 9.59
CA ALA A 166 5.66 -12.74 10.23
C ALA A 166 6.88 -12.21 9.48
N TRP A 167 7.93 -11.88 10.23
CA TRP A 167 9.20 -11.41 9.71
C TRP A 167 10.36 -12.20 10.34
N PRO A 168 11.02 -13.11 9.60
CA PRO A 168 10.73 -13.50 8.21
C PRO A 168 9.38 -14.26 8.06
N PRO A 169 8.80 -14.34 6.84
CA PRO A 169 7.52 -15.03 6.60
C PRO A 169 7.49 -16.48 7.09
N LYS A 170 6.32 -16.96 7.52
CA LYS A 170 6.12 -18.34 8.04
C LYS A 170 6.32 -19.40 6.95
N ASP A 171 6.02 -19.06 5.70
CA ASP A 171 6.11 -19.91 4.51
C ASP A 171 7.49 -19.87 3.83
N ASP A 172 8.44 -19.09 4.36
CA ASP A 172 9.81 -19.09 3.85
C ASP A 172 10.48 -20.44 4.18
N GLU A 173 10.66 -21.25 3.14
CA GLU A 173 11.26 -22.58 3.24
C GLU A 173 12.70 -22.56 3.79
N GLN A 174 13.35 -21.41 3.89
CA GLN A 174 14.68 -21.31 4.48
C GLN A 174 14.68 -21.42 6.00
N PHE A 175 13.53 -21.21 6.66
CA PHE A 175 13.42 -21.15 8.11
C PHE A 175 12.57 -22.29 8.66
N GLU A 176 13.05 -22.90 9.75
CA GLU A 176 12.30 -23.90 10.50
C GLU A 176 12.13 -23.43 11.96
N PRO A 177 10.95 -23.62 12.57
CA PRO A 177 10.75 -23.31 13.98
C PRO A 177 11.62 -24.22 14.86
N VAL A 178 12.24 -23.64 15.89
CA VAL A 178 13.04 -24.40 16.86
C VAL A 178 12.08 -25.09 17.85
N PRO A 179 12.12 -26.43 17.99
CA PRO A 179 11.25 -27.13 18.92
C PRO A 179 11.49 -26.65 20.37
N PRO A 180 10.44 -26.47 21.20
CA PRO A 180 10.58 -26.03 22.58
C PRO A 180 11.54 -26.88 23.43
N GLU A 181 11.61 -28.18 23.12
CA GLU A 181 12.48 -29.19 23.74
C GLU A 181 13.99 -28.88 23.54
N GLU A 182 14.35 -28.24 22.42
CA GLU A 182 15.73 -27.91 22.09
C GLU A 182 16.19 -26.62 22.77
N ILE A 183 15.28 -25.65 22.93
CA ILE A 183 15.56 -24.35 23.57
C ILE A 183 16.11 -24.55 24.99
N GLN A 184 15.56 -25.52 25.74
CA GLN A 184 15.97 -25.79 27.13
C GLN A 184 17.35 -26.47 27.25
N LYS A 185 17.81 -27.17 26.21
CA LYS A 185 19.09 -27.90 26.22
C LYS A 185 20.28 -26.95 26.03
N GLU A 186 20.13 -25.94 25.20
CA GLU A 186 21.20 -24.94 24.98
C GLU A 186 21.51 -24.16 26.25
N THR A 187 20.50 -23.82 27.06
CA THR A 187 20.70 -23.04 28.29
C THR A 187 21.53 -23.79 29.35
N LYS A 188 21.55 -25.13 29.34
CA LYS A 188 22.25 -25.94 30.35
C LYS A 188 23.71 -26.26 30.04
N THR A 189 24.15 -26.07 28.80
CA THR A 189 25.42 -26.64 28.32
C THR A 189 26.56 -25.62 28.30
N LYS A 190 26.33 -24.35 28.66
CA LYS A 190 27.40 -23.35 28.72
C LYS A 190 28.22 -23.58 30.00
N PRO A 191 29.48 -24.06 29.91
CA PRO A 191 30.28 -24.34 31.10
C PRO A 191 30.56 -23.04 31.85
N GLU A 192 30.40 -23.07 33.17
CA GLU A 192 30.93 -22.06 34.07
C GLU A 192 32.47 -22.04 33.93
N GLY A 193 32.95 -21.25 32.98
CA GLY A 193 34.36 -20.95 32.83
C GLY A 193 34.80 -20.12 34.04
N LYS A 194 35.58 -20.75 34.92
CA LYS A 194 36.41 -20.10 35.93
C LYS A 194 37.44 -19.16 35.33
#